data_AF-A0A9X0DLJ2-F1
#
_entry.id   AF-A0A9X0DLJ2-F1
#
_cell.length_a   1.000
_cell.length_b   1.000
_cell.length_c   1.000
_cell.angle_alpha   90.00
_cell.angle_beta   90.00
_cell.angle_gamma   90.00
#
_symmetry.space_group_name_H-M   'P 1'
#
loop_
_entity.id
_entity.type
_entity.pdbx_description
1 polymer ?
#
loop_
_entity_poly.entity_id
_entity_poly.type
_entity_poly.pdbx_seq_one_letter_code
_entity_poly.pdbx_strand_id
1 'polypeptide(L)'
;MTVVHVLDDYYLAITLLITAAYQLFFFSIAFSLKFDKLTDFAGGTNFVILAIITLAFSGHHNARQIVASLFIMIWGARLSAFLLFRILKTGKDDRFDDKRENFFKFLGFWVFQMFWVWIVSFPVTLLNSPKVTRFPQPSFGTASDIAGVILYAIGIVMESVSDIQKYLFRAHNSDKSKICDKGFFSWSRHPNYFGEIMIQFSIYMVAVSPAAEGFVHGGARKALYASILGPIFLTTLLMFVSGLTLQERPGAKKRYEKDNHWEEYSRYLNRTSILVPFPPQLYEKLPTILKRTIFLEFPIYVFDPAKHSDVGKGQHGAEEGRQSHGGDRQSTDGLAQ
;
A
#
# COMPACT_ATOMS: atom_id res chain seq x y z
N MET A 1 9.10 -18.02 -31.40
CA MET A 1 7.66 -17.66 -31.39
C MET A 1 7.52 -16.31 -32.05
N THR A 2 6.46 -16.09 -32.82
CA THR A 2 6.18 -14.79 -33.46
C THR A 2 5.59 -13.82 -32.45
N VAL A 3 6.01 -12.55 -32.49
CA VAL A 3 5.42 -11.48 -31.67
C VAL A 3 3.95 -11.33 -32.03
N VAL A 4 3.07 -11.32 -31.03
CA VAL A 4 1.63 -11.14 -31.24
C VAL A 4 1.30 -9.66 -31.17
N HIS A 5 0.84 -9.07 -32.27
CA HIS A 5 0.24 -7.73 -32.28
C HIS A 5 -1.26 -7.86 -31.98
N VAL A 6 -1.76 -7.05 -31.04
CA VAL A 6 -3.17 -7.12 -30.61
C VAL A 6 -3.86 -5.78 -30.92
N LEU A 7 -4.38 -5.08 -29.91
CA LEU A 7 -5.12 -3.81 -30.07
C LEU A 7 -4.18 -2.60 -30.15
N ASP A 8 -3.02 -2.68 -29.51
CA ASP A 8 -1.97 -1.66 -29.54
C ASP A 8 -0.60 -2.32 -29.37
N ASP A 9 0.45 -1.68 -29.91
CA ASP A 9 1.82 -2.19 -29.84
C ASP A 9 2.46 -2.08 -28.45
N TYR A 10 1.79 -1.46 -27.46
CA TYR A 10 2.26 -1.33 -26.08
C TYR A 10 1.61 -2.36 -25.13
N TYR A 11 0.66 -3.16 -25.62
CA TYR A 11 -0.20 -4.06 -24.84
C TYR A 11 -1.09 -3.38 -23.78
N LEU A 12 -1.21 -2.06 -23.79
CA LEU A 12 -1.95 -1.33 -22.75
C LEU A 12 -3.45 -1.58 -22.84
N ALA A 13 -4.04 -1.58 -24.04
CA ALA A 13 -5.46 -1.78 -24.23
C ALA A 13 -5.87 -3.23 -23.92
N ILE A 14 -5.09 -4.21 -24.39
CA ILE A 14 -5.41 -5.62 -24.13
C ILE A 14 -5.28 -5.97 -22.63
N THR A 15 -4.25 -5.48 -21.95
CA THR A 15 -4.09 -5.71 -20.50
C THR A 15 -5.17 -4.99 -19.68
N LEU A 16 -5.65 -3.82 -20.13
CA LEU A 16 -6.80 -3.14 -19.52
C LEU A 16 -8.08 -3.97 -19.67
N LEU A 17 -8.36 -4.49 -20.87
CA LEU A 17 -9.54 -5.31 -21.12
C LEU A 17 -9.51 -6.62 -20.33
N ILE A 18 -8.37 -7.30 -20.29
CA ILE A 18 -8.18 -8.50 -19.47
C ILE A 18 -8.42 -8.18 -18.00
N THR A 19 -7.83 -7.09 -17.50
CA THR A 19 -8.02 -6.63 -16.12
C THR A 19 -9.49 -6.33 -15.83
N ALA A 20 -10.17 -5.59 -16.71
CA ALA A 20 -11.58 -5.25 -16.54
C ALA A 20 -12.45 -6.52 -16.53
N ALA A 21 -12.27 -7.42 -17.49
CA ALA A 21 -13.02 -8.67 -17.57
C ALA A 21 -12.78 -9.55 -16.33
N TYR A 22 -11.52 -9.73 -15.92
CA TYR A 22 -11.14 -10.54 -14.77
C TYR A 22 -11.71 -9.97 -13.47
N GLN A 23 -11.54 -8.66 -13.23
CA GLN A 23 -12.03 -8.00 -12.03
C GLN A 23 -13.56 -7.96 -11.99
N LEU A 24 -14.25 -7.76 -13.11
CA LEU A 24 -15.72 -7.80 -13.15
C LEU A 24 -16.27 -9.22 -12.94
N PHE A 25 -15.59 -10.25 -13.43
CA PHE A 25 -15.93 -11.65 -13.15
C PHE A 25 -15.87 -11.94 -11.65
N PHE A 26 -14.75 -11.59 -11.01
CA PHE A 26 -14.57 -11.80 -9.57
C PHE A 26 -15.47 -10.89 -8.73
N PHE A 27 -15.74 -9.66 -9.16
CA PHE A 27 -16.75 -8.79 -8.56
C PHE A 27 -18.13 -9.43 -8.56
N SER A 28 -18.55 -10.01 -9.69
CA SER A 28 -19.86 -10.66 -9.82
C SER A 28 -20.00 -11.81 -8.82
N ILE A 29 -18.96 -12.65 -8.71
CA ILE A 29 -18.92 -13.75 -7.71
C ILE A 29 -18.96 -13.18 -6.28
N ALA A 30 -18.10 -12.20 -5.98
CA ALA A 30 -17.98 -11.64 -4.64
C ALA A 30 -19.27 -10.95 -4.19
N PHE A 31 -19.94 -10.23 -5.09
CA PHE A 31 -21.21 -9.55 -4.81
C PHE A 31 -22.36 -10.55 -4.64
N SER A 32 -22.51 -11.52 -5.54
CA SER A 32 -23.57 -12.53 -5.47
C SER A 32 -23.43 -13.45 -4.24
N LEU A 33 -22.21 -13.86 -3.90
CA LEU A 33 -21.96 -14.77 -2.78
C LEU A 33 -21.66 -14.05 -1.46
N LYS A 34 -21.66 -12.71 -1.44
CA LYS A 34 -21.21 -11.90 -0.29
C LYS A 34 -19.86 -12.41 0.23
N PHE A 35 -18.91 -12.65 -0.67
CA PHE A 35 -17.64 -13.31 -0.38
C PHE A 35 -16.45 -12.39 -0.61
N ASP A 36 -16.27 -11.42 0.29
CA ASP A 36 -15.21 -10.40 0.16
C ASP A 36 -13.80 -10.97 0.28
N LYS A 37 -13.65 -12.22 0.75
CA LYS A 37 -12.36 -12.90 0.87
C LYS A 37 -11.64 -13.06 -0.47
N LEU A 38 -12.38 -12.94 -1.57
CA LEU A 38 -11.90 -13.09 -2.94
C LEU A 38 -11.30 -11.82 -3.53
N THR A 39 -11.54 -10.65 -2.90
CA THR A 39 -11.10 -9.34 -3.41
C THR A 39 -9.58 -9.26 -3.53
N ASP A 40 -8.88 -9.50 -2.42
CA ASP A 40 -7.40 -9.49 -2.36
C ASP A 40 -6.78 -10.61 -3.22
N PHE A 41 -7.46 -11.76 -3.34
CA PHE A 41 -7.03 -12.85 -4.22
C PHE A 41 -7.11 -12.44 -5.69
N ALA A 42 -8.22 -11.84 -6.11
CA ALA A 42 -8.41 -11.35 -7.48
C ALA A 42 -7.40 -10.26 -7.83
N GLY A 43 -7.07 -9.36 -6.89
CA GLY A 43 -6.05 -8.34 -7.09
C GLY A 43 -4.67 -8.94 -7.43
N GLY A 44 -4.09 -9.73 -6.52
CA GLY A 44 -2.74 -10.25 -6.71
C GLY A 44 -2.61 -11.30 -7.83
N THR A 45 -3.63 -12.13 -8.05
CA THR A 45 -3.61 -13.09 -9.18
C THR A 45 -3.73 -12.43 -10.54
N ASN A 46 -4.41 -11.28 -10.64
CA ASN A 46 -4.48 -10.53 -11.89
C ASN A 46 -3.10 -10.03 -12.33
N PHE A 47 -2.24 -9.57 -11.40
CA PHE A 47 -0.83 -9.24 -11.72
C PHE A 47 -0.07 -10.42 -12.34
N VAL A 48 -0.26 -11.62 -11.77
CA VAL A 48 0.36 -12.86 -12.28
C VAL A 48 -0.11 -13.15 -13.71
N ILE A 49 -1.42 -13.05 -13.95
CA ILE A 49 -2.02 -13.30 -15.26
C ILE A 49 -1.51 -12.30 -16.31
N LEU A 50 -1.46 -11.00 -15.99
CA LEU A 50 -0.93 -10.00 -16.91
C LEU A 50 0.54 -10.26 -17.26
N ALA A 51 1.36 -10.65 -16.29
CA ALA A 51 2.76 -10.97 -16.52
C ALA A 51 2.94 -12.21 -17.41
N ILE A 52 2.15 -13.27 -17.21
CA ILE A 52 2.16 -14.47 -18.05
C ILE A 52 1.73 -14.11 -19.49
N ILE A 53 0.60 -13.42 -19.64
CA ILE A 53 0.03 -13.12 -20.96
C ILE A 53 0.96 -12.20 -21.75
N THR A 54 1.45 -11.12 -21.14
CA THR A 54 2.36 -10.19 -21.83
C THR A 54 3.67 -10.86 -22.21
N LEU A 55 4.24 -11.71 -21.35
CA LEU A 55 5.45 -12.48 -21.67
C LEU A 55 5.20 -13.47 -22.82
N ALA A 56 4.06 -14.18 -22.80
CA ALA A 56 3.69 -15.13 -23.84
C ALA A 56 3.47 -14.43 -25.20
N PHE A 57 2.77 -13.29 -25.22
CA PHE A 57 2.53 -12.51 -26.44
C PHE A 57 3.80 -11.87 -26.99
N SER A 58 4.75 -11.54 -26.11
CA SER A 58 6.01 -10.90 -26.46
C SER A 58 6.79 -11.67 -27.52
N GLY A 59 6.70 -13.01 -27.55
CA GLY A 59 7.48 -13.88 -28.45
C GLY A 59 9.00 -13.90 -28.15
N HIS A 60 9.49 -12.92 -27.39
CA HIS A 60 10.88 -12.75 -26.97
C HIS A 60 11.05 -13.09 -25.49
N HIS A 61 11.81 -14.14 -25.22
CA HIS A 61 12.05 -14.66 -23.87
C HIS A 61 13.49 -14.36 -23.41
N ASN A 62 13.95 -13.13 -23.59
CA ASN A 62 15.28 -12.76 -23.08
C ASN A 62 15.25 -12.75 -21.55
N ALA A 63 16.42 -12.92 -20.93
CA ALA A 63 16.54 -13.04 -19.47
C ALA A 63 15.88 -11.87 -18.72
N ARG A 64 15.96 -10.64 -19.23
CA ARG A 64 15.36 -9.46 -18.61
C ARG A 64 13.82 -9.55 -18.51
N GLN A 65 13.15 -9.91 -19.61
CA GLN A 65 11.69 -10.09 -19.67
C GLN A 65 11.25 -11.18 -18.69
N ILE A 66 11.97 -12.32 -18.68
CA ILE A 66 11.68 -13.43 -17.76
C ILE A 66 11.84 -12.97 -16.30
N VAL A 67 12.95 -12.31 -15.96
CA VAL A 67 13.23 -11.85 -14.59
C VAL A 67 12.19 -10.83 -14.13
N ALA A 68 11.88 -9.81 -14.92
CA ALA A 68 10.89 -8.80 -14.56
C ALA A 68 9.47 -9.40 -14.39
N SER A 69 9.08 -10.32 -15.28
CA SER A 69 7.82 -11.06 -15.16
C SER A 69 7.82 -11.97 -13.92
N LEU A 70 8.91 -12.68 -13.63
CA LEU A 70 9.02 -13.50 -12.42
C LEU A 70 8.90 -12.66 -11.15
N PHE A 71 9.51 -11.48 -11.13
CA PHE A 71 9.45 -10.58 -9.98
C PHE A 71 8.02 -10.16 -9.63
N ILE A 72 7.25 -9.73 -10.63
CA ILE A 72 5.84 -9.36 -10.39
C ILE A 72 4.97 -10.59 -10.10
N MET A 73 5.25 -11.75 -10.72
CA MET A 73 4.50 -12.98 -10.47
C MET A 73 4.72 -13.50 -9.05
N ILE A 74 5.97 -13.56 -8.60
CA ILE A 74 6.32 -14.01 -7.24
C ILE A 74 5.71 -13.08 -6.21
N TRP A 75 5.83 -11.76 -6.41
CA TRP A 75 5.24 -10.77 -5.51
C TRP A 75 3.70 -10.89 -5.47
N GLY A 76 3.03 -10.90 -6.64
CA GLY A 76 1.58 -11.01 -6.72
C GLY A 76 1.04 -12.31 -6.12
N ALA A 77 1.69 -13.45 -6.40
CA ALA A 77 1.32 -14.74 -5.83
C ALA A 77 1.50 -14.75 -4.31
N ARG A 78 2.61 -14.23 -3.80
CA ARG A 78 2.88 -14.13 -2.36
C ARG A 78 1.87 -13.21 -1.67
N LEU A 79 1.55 -12.05 -2.26
CA LEU A 79 0.62 -11.09 -1.71
C LEU A 79 -0.78 -11.72 -1.59
N SER A 80 -1.28 -12.31 -2.67
CA SER A 80 -2.57 -13.02 -2.66
C SER A 80 -2.58 -14.19 -1.68
N ALA A 81 -1.53 -15.02 -1.65
CA ALA A 81 -1.47 -16.17 -0.77
C ALA A 81 -1.48 -15.75 0.71
N PHE A 82 -0.70 -14.74 1.08
CA PHE A 82 -0.64 -14.25 2.45
C PHE A 82 -1.97 -13.61 2.89
N LEU A 83 -2.57 -12.75 2.06
CA LEU A 83 -3.84 -12.10 2.38
C LEU A 83 -4.98 -13.12 2.47
N LEU A 84 -5.03 -14.09 1.55
CA LEU A 84 -6.00 -15.18 1.58
C LEU A 84 -5.81 -16.06 2.82
N PHE A 85 -4.57 -16.44 3.15
CA PHE A 85 -4.28 -17.19 4.37
C PHE A 85 -4.75 -16.42 5.63
N ARG A 86 -4.42 -15.13 5.71
CA ARG A 86 -4.76 -14.27 6.85
C ARG A 86 -6.28 -14.15 7.02
N ILE A 87 -7.02 -13.92 5.95
CA ILE A 87 -8.48 -13.76 6.02
C ILE A 87 -9.20 -15.07 6.33
N LEU A 88 -8.68 -16.21 5.86
CA LEU A 88 -9.20 -17.53 6.21
C LEU A 88 -8.99 -17.85 7.70
N LYS A 89 -7.90 -17.38 8.29
CA LYS A 89 -7.62 -17.54 9.73
C LYS A 89 -8.35 -16.55 10.63
N THR A 90 -8.47 -15.28 10.23
CA THR A 90 -9.13 -14.23 11.03
C THR A 90 -10.66 -14.23 10.86
N GLY A 91 -11.17 -14.79 9.77
CA GLY A 91 -12.60 -14.99 9.53
C GLY A 91 -13.34 -13.80 8.92
N LYS A 92 -12.94 -12.56 9.24
CA LYS A 92 -13.60 -11.31 8.81
C LYS A 92 -12.59 -10.27 8.29
N ASP A 93 -13.05 -9.42 7.37
CA ASP A 93 -12.32 -8.25 6.88
C ASP A 93 -13.17 -6.99 7.09
N ASP A 94 -12.79 -6.21 8.10
CA ASP A 94 -13.51 -5.01 8.52
C ASP A 94 -13.57 -3.92 7.43
N ARG A 95 -12.73 -3.99 6.38
CA ARG A 95 -12.69 -2.97 5.30
C ARG A 95 -13.95 -2.95 4.44
N PHE A 96 -14.71 -4.04 4.44
CA PHE A 96 -15.86 -4.21 3.55
C PHE A 96 -17.21 -4.20 4.26
N ASP A 97 -17.23 -4.12 5.60
CA ASP A 97 -18.45 -4.13 6.40
C ASP A 97 -19.47 -3.08 5.92
N ASP A 98 -19.00 -1.85 5.62
CA ASP A 98 -19.87 -0.74 5.20
C ASP A 98 -20.12 -0.67 3.68
N LYS A 99 -19.45 -1.54 2.90
CA LYS A 99 -19.45 -1.48 1.42
C LYS A 99 -20.16 -2.66 0.78
N ARG A 100 -20.10 -3.84 1.40
CA ARG A 100 -20.59 -5.11 0.84
C ARG A 100 -22.06 -5.05 0.42
N GLU A 101 -22.88 -4.30 1.14
CA GLU A 101 -24.32 -4.23 0.88
C GLU A 101 -24.70 -3.22 -0.21
N ASN A 102 -23.78 -2.31 -0.55
CA ASN A 102 -24.04 -1.25 -1.53
C ASN A 102 -23.30 -1.56 -2.83
N PHE A 103 -24.08 -1.94 -3.87
CA PHE A 103 -23.56 -2.29 -5.19
C PHE A 103 -22.58 -1.24 -5.75
N PHE A 104 -22.94 0.05 -5.74
CA PHE A 104 -22.12 1.10 -6.34
C PHE A 104 -20.84 1.38 -5.53
N LYS A 105 -20.91 1.35 -4.19
CA LYS A 105 -19.71 1.51 -3.35
C LYS A 105 -18.76 0.33 -3.51
N PHE A 106 -19.29 -0.89 -3.62
CA PHE A 106 -18.48 -2.07 -3.85
C PHE A 106 -17.87 -2.04 -5.25
N LEU A 107 -18.67 -1.76 -6.29
CA LEU A 107 -18.18 -1.62 -7.67
C LEU A 107 -17.08 -0.55 -7.78
N GLY A 108 -17.24 0.58 -7.10
CA GLY A 108 -16.22 1.64 -7.06
C GLY A 108 -14.87 1.15 -6.50
N PHE A 109 -14.88 0.28 -5.48
CA PHE A 109 -13.66 -0.35 -4.98
C PHE A 109 -13.02 -1.27 -6.03
N TRP A 110 -13.81 -2.07 -6.75
CA TRP A 110 -13.30 -2.96 -7.79
C TRP A 110 -12.75 -2.20 -9.00
N VAL A 111 -13.39 -1.11 -9.40
CA VAL A 111 -12.88 -0.22 -10.46
C VAL A 111 -11.55 0.41 -10.03
N PHE A 112 -11.45 0.87 -8.77
CA PHE A 112 -10.18 1.36 -8.25
C PHE A 112 -9.10 0.26 -8.25
N GLN A 113 -9.45 -0.97 -7.87
CA GLN A 113 -8.57 -2.13 -7.93
C GLN A 113 -8.12 -2.46 -9.37
N MET A 114 -9.00 -2.31 -10.37
CA MET A 114 -8.64 -2.46 -11.79
C MET A 114 -7.53 -1.48 -12.19
N PHE A 115 -7.71 -0.19 -11.88
CA PHE A 115 -6.69 0.83 -12.18
C PHE A 115 -5.39 0.56 -11.43
N TRP A 116 -5.47 0.12 -10.17
CA TRP A 116 -4.30 -0.27 -9.40
C TRP A 116 -3.51 -1.41 -10.05
N VAL A 117 -4.16 -2.52 -10.40
CA VAL A 117 -3.46 -3.64 -11.06
C VAL A 117 -2.87 -3.21 -12.40
N TRP A 118 -3.65 -2.48 -13.19
CA TRP A 118 -3.24 -2.09 -14.53
C TRP A 118 -2.03 -1.14 -14.51
N ILE A 119 -2.09 -0.06 -13.72
CA ILE A 119 -1.03 0.96 -13.64
C ILE A 119 0.25 0.38 -13.02
N VAL A 120 0.14 -0.40 -11.94
CA VAL A 120 1.31 -1.00 -11.29
C VAL A 120 1.98 -2.05 -12.19
N SER A 121 1.24 -2.67 -13.12
CA SER A 121 1.78 -3.61 -14.11
C SER A 121 2.49 -2.96 -15.31
N PHE A 122 2.53 -1.62 -15.40
CA PHE A 122 3.11 -0.91 -16.55
C PHE A 122 4.56 -1.31 -16.86
N PRO A 123 5.49 -1.41 -15.89
CA PRO A 123 6.87 -1.77 -16.19
C PRO A 123 7.00 -3.08 -16.96
N VAL A 124 6.29 -4.13 -16.52
CA VAL A 124 6.34 -5.46 -17.15
C VAL A 124 5.58 -5.48 -18.47
N THR A 125 4.39 -4.87 -18.51
CA THR A 125 3.57 -4.77 -19.73
C THR A 125 4.34 -4.10 -20.86
N LEU A 126 4.97 -2.96 -20.59
CA LEU A 126 5.68 -2.19 -21.59
C LEU A 126 7.00 -2.84 -22.00
N LEU A 127 7.75 -3.44 -21.06
CA LEU A 127 8.97 -4.20 -21.38
C LEU A 127 8.68 -5.36 -22.35
N ASN A 128 7.56 -6.06 -22.15
CA ASN A 128 7.16 -7.19 -22.97
C ASN A 128 6.51 -6.79 -24.30
N SER A 129 6.22 -5.50 -24.51
CA SER A 129 5.45 -5.01 -25.65
C SER A 129 6.22 -5.03 -26.99
N PRO A 130 5.53 -5.26 -28.14
CA PRO A 130 6.12 -5.25 -29.47
C PRO A 130 6.88 -3.97 -29.78
N LYS A 131 6.40 -2.83 -29.26
CA LYS A 131 7.06 -1.54 -29.48
C LYS A 131 8.46 -1.48 -28.89
N VAL A 132 8.69 -2.17 -27.79
CA VAL A 132 9.99 -2.26 -27.11
C VAL A 132 10.81 -3.42 -27.68
N THR A 133 10.22 -4.59 -27.85
CA THR A 133 10.94 -5.81 -28.24
C THR A 133 11.42 -5.84 -29.69
N ARG A 134 10.86 -4.99 -30.56
CA ARG A 134 11.38 -4.78 -31.92
C ARG A 134 12.79 -4.18 -31.98
N PHE A 135 13.26 -3.57 -30.88
CA PHE A 135 14.62 -3.03 -30.78
C PHE A 135 15.58 -4.09 -30.23
N PRO A 136 16.87 -4.06 -30.61
CA PRO A 136 17.89 -4.86 -29.96
C PRO A 136 17.86 -4.64 -28.44
N GLN A 137 18.03 -5.70 -27.66
CA GLN A 137 18.03 -5.62 -26.20
C GLN A 137 19.45 -5.79 -25.68
N PRO A 138 19.89 -4.99 -24.68
CA PRO A 138 21.19 -5.21 -24.06
C PRO A 138 21.19 -6.56 -23.34
N SER A 139 22.35 -7.21 -23.27
CA SER A 139 22.54 -8.40 -22.45
C SER A 139 22.10 -8.13 -21.01
N PHE A 140 21.56 -9.14 -20.35
CA PHE A 140 21.22 -9.03 -18.94
C PHE A 140 22.48 -8.93 -18.09
N GLY A 141 22.42 -8.16 -16.99
CA GLY A 141 23.57 -7.91 -16.12
C GLY A 141 24.13 -6.48 -16.24
N THR A 142 23.35 -5.55 -16.78
CA THR A 142 23.64 -4.11 -16.69
C THR A 142 23.65 -3.67 -15.22
N ALA A 143 24.26 -2.53 -14.91
CA ALA A 143 24.25 -1.98 -13.54
C ALA A 143 22.81 -1.83 -13.00
N SER A 144 21.88 -1.43 -13.87
CA SER A 144 20.45 -1.32 -13.55
C SER A 144 19.81 -2.69 -13.24
N ASP A 145 20.15 -3.72 -14.00
CA ASP A 145 19.64 -5.09 -13.74
C ASP A 145 20.15 -5.60 -12.38
N ILE A 146 21.45 -5.43 -12.10
CA ILE A 146 22.07 -5.90 -10.83
C ILE A 146 21.45 -5.17 -9.64
N ALA A 147 21.36 -3.84 -9.71
CA ALA A 147 20.74 -3.04 -8.66
C ALA A 147 19.26 -3.42 -8.46
N GLY A 148 18.52 -3.62 -9.56
CA GLY A 148 17.14 -4.09 -9.52
C GLY A 148 17.00 -5.45 -8.84
N VAL A 149 17.83 -6.44 -9.18
CA VAL A 149 17.79 -7.77 -8.54
C VAL A 149 18.08 -7.68 -7.04
N ILE A 150 19.08 -6.88 -6.63
CA ILE A 150 19.42 -6.70 -5.21
C ILE A 150 18.27 -6.02 -4.46
N LEU A 151 17.71 -4.94 -5.00
CA LEU A 151 16.60 -4.22 -4.39
C LEU A 151 15.35 -5.10 -4.27
N TYR A 152 15.07 -5.92 -5.29
CA TYR A 152 13.96 -6.89 -5.26
C TYR A 152 14.16 -7.90 -4.12
N ALA A 153 15.37 -8.48 -4.01
CA ALA A 153 15.68 -9.47 -2.98
C ALA A 153 15.54 -8.88 -1.56
N ILE A 154 16.02 -7.65 -1.34
CA ILE A 154 15.84 -6.97 -0.04
C ILE A 154 14.36 -6.68 0.21
N GLY A 155 13.65 -6.16 -0.80
CA GLY A 155 12.24 -5.80 -0.69
C GLY A 155 11.35 -7.00 -0.35
N ILE A 156 11.52 -8.12 -1.07
CA ILE A 156 10.72 -9.34 -0.85
C ILE A 156 11.00 -9.96 0.53
N VAL A 157 12.25 -9.95 1.00
CA VAL A 157 12.59 -10.41 2.35
C VAL A 157 11.97 -9.51 3.40
N MET A 158 12.10 -8.19 3.24
CA MET A 158 11.57 -7.23 4.21
C MET A 158 10.05 -7.31 4.30
N GLU A 159 9.36 -7.35 3.16
CA GLU A 159 7.89 -7.50 3.11
C GLU A 159 7.46 -8.84 3.73
N SER A 160 8.13 -9.95 3.41
CA SER A 160 7.71 -11.30 3.83
C SER A 160 7.91 -11.52 5.32
N VAL A 161 9.11 -11.17 5.80
CA VAL A 161 9.45 -11.34 7.21
C VAL A 161 8.63 -10.39 8.08
N SER A 162 8.39 -9.15 7.64
CA SER A 162 7.55 -8.20 8.39
C SER A 162 6.11 -8.70 8.55
N ASP A 163 5.51 -9.21 7.48
CA ASP A 163 4.15 -9.74 7.53
C ASP A 163 4.05 -10.97 8.45
N ILE A 164 5.02 -11.88 8.38
CA ILE A 164 5.09 -13.05 9.27
C ILE A 164 5.30 -12.62 10.72
N GLN A 165 6.22 -11.67 10.99
CA GLN A 165 6.47 -11.13 12.32
C GLN A 165 5.18 -10.54 12.93
N LYS A 166 4.48 -9.70 12.16
CA LYS A 166 3.22 -9.07 12.60
C LYS A 166 2.13 -10.12 12.85
N TYR A 167 2.01 -11.10 11.96
CA TYR A 167 1.04 -12.19 12.10
C TYR A 167 1.31 -13.03 13.35
N LEU A 168 2.54 -13.54 13.51
CA LEU A 168 2.93 -14.36 14.65
C LEU A 168 2.78 -13.60 15.97
N PHE A 169 3.17 -12.32 16.00
CA PHE A 169 2.96 -11.46 17.17
C PHE A 169 1.47 -11.39 17.53
N ARG A 170 0.60 -11.13 16.55
CA ARG A 170 -0.85 -11.04 16.80
C ARG A 170 -1.47 -12.38 17.16
N ALA A 171 -0.94 -13.50 16.67
CA ALA A 171 -1.43 -14.84 16.99
C ALA A 171 -1.10 -15.26 18.44
N HIS A 172 0.13 -15.00 18.90
CA HIS A 172 0.61 -15.46 20.22
C HIS A 172 0.28 -14.51 21.37
N ASN A 173 -0.04 -13.24 21.11
CA ASN A 173 -0.43 -12.31 22.16
C ASN A 173 -1.96 -12.35 22.38
N SER A 174 -2.36 -12.64 23.62
CA SER A 174 -3.75 -12.55 24.08
C SER A 174 -4.24 -11.09 24.07
N ASP A 175 -3.41 -10.18 24.55
CA ASP A 175 -3.67 -8.75 24.51
C ASP A 175 -3.43 -8.18 23.10
N LYS A 176 -4.53 -7.97 22.37
CA LYS A 176 -4.51 -7.40 21.02
C LYS A 176 -4.11 -5.92 20.99
N SER A 177 -4.07 -5.25 22.13
CA SER A 177 -3.63 -3.86 22.22
C SER A 177 -2.10 -3.72 22.27
N LYS A 178 -1.33 -4.79 22.54
CA LYS A 178 0.14 -4.70 22.53
C LYS A 178 0.74 -4.30 21.18
N ILE A 179 1.91 -3.70 21.23
CA ILE A 179 2.64 -3.16 20.09
C ILE A 179 3.68 -4.18 19.64
N CYS A 180 3.75 -4.41 18.33
CA CYS A 180 4.81 -5.22 17.77
C CYS A 180 6.01 -4.31 17.52
N ASP A 181 7.00 -4.32 18.41
CA ASP A 181 8.21 -3.51 18.33
C ASP A 181 9.47 -4.38 18.17
N LYS A 182 9.33 -5.57 17.59
CA LYS A 182 10.43 -6.55 17.39
C LYS A 182 10.81 -6.69 15.93
N GLY A 183 12.05 -7.10 15.68
CA GLY A 183 12.54 -7.36 14.32
C GLY A 183 12.51 -6.10 13.47
N PHE A 184 11.96 -6.18 12.25
CA PHE A 184 11.88 -5.01 11.37
C PHE A 184 10.98 -3.90 11.92
N PHE A 185 10.00 -4.25 12.78
CA PHE A 185 9.17 -3.25 13.44
C PHE A 185 9.91 -2.40 14.48
N SER A 186 11.11 -2.81 14.92
CA SER A 186 11.95 -1.93 15.75
C SER A 186 12.68 -0.85 14.94
N TRP A 187 12.79 -1.01 13.62
CA TRP A 187 13.52 -0.10 12.73
C TRP A 187 12.58 0.78 11.89
N SER A 188 11.38 0.29 11.59
CA SER A 188 10.35 1.00 10.84
C SER A 188 8.96 0.61 11.36
N ARG A 189 7.99 1.53 11.33
CA ARG A 189 6.60 1.26 11.67
C ARG A 189 5.88 0.46 10.58
N HIS A 190 6.26 0.67 9.32
CA HIS A 190 5.70 0.00 8.15
C HIS A 190 6.78 -0.63 7.26
N PRO A 191 7.58 -1.58 7.79
CA PRO A 191 8.66 -2.20 7.04
C PRO A 191 8.13 -3.03 5.86
N ASN A 192 6.92 -3.58 5.98
CA ASN A 192 6.26 -4.28 4.88
C ASN A 192 5.96 -3.35 3.70
N TYR A 193 5.48 -2.12 3.96
CA TYR A 193 5.23 -1.14 2.89
C TYR A 193 6.50 -0.63 2.25
N PHE A 194 7.56 -0.44 3.03
CA PHE A 194 8.86 -0.10 2.45
C PHE A 194 9.37 -1.23 1.54
N GLY A 195 9.25 -2.49 1.96
CA GLY A 195 9.58 -3.65 1.13
C GLY A 195 8.78 -3.68 -0.18
N GLU A 196 7.46 -3.43 -0.12
CA GLU A 196 6.59 -3.38 -1.29
C GLU A 196 6.99 -2.26 -2.28
N ILE A 197 7.31 -1.07 -1.75
CA ILE A 197 7.81 0.06 -2.56
C ILE A 197 9.14 -0.32 -3.24
N MET A 198 10.08 -0.91 -2.49
CA MET A 198 11.37 -1.37 -3.06
C MET A 198 11.16 -2.37 -4.19
N ILE A 199 10.25 -3.33 -4.03
CA ILE A 199 9.90 -4.30 -5.07
C ILE A 199 9.44 -3.61 -6.34
N GLN A 200 8.50 -2.66 -6.27
CA GLN A 200 8.01 -2.02 -7.50
C GLN A 200 9.08 -1.17 -8.19
N PHE A 201 9.86 -0.40 -7.44
CA PHE A 201 10.98 0.35 -8.01
C PHE A 201 12.05 -0.56 -8.62
N SER A 202 12.28 -1.74 -8.03
CA SER A 202 13.22 -2.72 -8.57
C SER A 202 12.75 -3.32 -9.91
N ILE A 203 11.47 -3.64 -10.04
CA ILE A 203 10.87 -4.13 -11.30
C ILE A 203 10.97 -3.06 -12.38
N TYR A 204 10.67 -1.79 -12.03
CA TYR A 204 10.88 -0.67 -12.94
C TYR A 204 12.34 -0.51 -13.38
N MET A 205 13.30 -0.64 -12.45
CA MET A 205 14.73 -0.52 -12.75
C MET A 205 15.20 -1.57 -13.77
N VAL A 206 14.76 -2.82 -13.61
CA VAL A 206 15.01 -3.89 -14.59
C VAL A 206 14.32 -3.58 -15.92
N ALA A 207 13.04 -3.17 -15.89
CA ALA A 207 12.27 -2.90 -17.10
C ALA A 207 12.78 -1.71 -17.92
N VAL A 208 13.27 -0.66 -17.28
CA VAL A 208 13.75 0.56 -17.96
C VAL A 208 15.18 0.44 -18.49
N SER A 209 15.93 -0.59 -18.07
CA SER A 209 17.33 -0.81 -18.48
C SER A 209 17.59 -0.66 -19.99
N PRO A 210 16.79 -1.25 -20.90
CA PRO A 210 17.00 -1.08 -22.35
C PRO A 210 16.91 0.38 -22.83
N ALA A 211 16.08 1.20 -22.18
CA ALA A 211 15.95 2.63 -22.48
C ALA A 211 17.07 3.47 -21.84
N ALA A 212 17.57 3.05 -20.68
CA ALA A 212 18.66 3.70 -19.96
C ALA A 212 20.01 3.49 -20.66
N GLU A 213 20.28 2.28 -21.14
CA GLU A 213 21.50 1.92 -21.88
C GLU A 213 21.47 2.42 -23.34
N GLY A 214 20.38 3.08 -23.77
CA GLY A 214 20.28 3.65 -25.10
C GLY A 214 20.09 2.64 -26.23
N PHE A 215 19.57 1.44 -25.95
CA PHE A 215 19.22 0.45 -26.99
C PHE A 215 17.82 0.68 -27.57
N VAL A 216 16.92 1.26 -26.76
CA VAL A 216 15.54 1.60 -27.14
C VAL A 216 15.42 3.10 -27.33
N HIS A 217 14.81 3.51 -28.46
CA HIS A 217 14.68 4.92 -28.84
C HIS A 217 13.25 5.34 -29.19
N GLY A 218 13.04 6.65 -29.38
CA GLY A 218 11.76 7.22 -29.81
C GLY A 218 10.64 7.03 -28.78
N GLY A 219 9.44 6.69 -29.26
CA GLY A 219 8.26 6.50 -28.41
C GLY A 219 8.41 5.37 -27.39
N ALA A 220 9.10 4.28 -27.74
CA ALA A 220 9.33 3.14 -26.85
C ALA A 220 10.20 3.52 -25.64
N ARG A 221 11.21 4.38 -25.84
CA ARG A 221 12.04 4.92 -24.76
C ARG A 221 11.19 5.73 -23.78
N LYS A 222 10.36 6.63 -24.32
CA LYS A 222 9.46 7.47 -23.52
C LYS A 222 8.47 6.61 -22.72
N ALA A 223 7.92 5.56 -23.34
CA ALA A 223 7.01 4.64 -22.68
C ALA A 223 7.67 3.89 -21.52
N LEU A 224 8.88 3.34 -21.71
CA LEU A 224 9.62 2.67 -20.63
C LEU A 224 9.90 3.61 -19.45
N TYR A 225 10.29 4.86 -19.68
CA TYR A 225 10.42 5.83 -18.59
C TYR A 225 9.07 6.18 -17.95
N ALA A 226 8.01 6.35 -18.75
CA ALA A 226 6.66 6.61 -18.25
C ALA A 226 6.10 5.46 -17.40
N SER A 227 6.64 4.24 -17.53
CA SER A 227 6.26 3.10 -16.70
C SER A 227 6.55 3.29 -15.20
N ILE A 228 7.39 4.29 -14.84
CA ILE A 228 7.60 4.72 -13.45
C ILE A 228 6.31 5.15 -12.75
N LEU A 229 5.27 5.49 -13.52
CA LEU A 229 3.93 5.75 -13.01
C LEU A 229 3.41 4.58 -12.16
N GLY A 230 3.76 3.33 -12.46
CA GLY A 230 3.38 2.16 -11.66
C GLY A 230 3.89 2.25 -10.22
N PRO A 231 5.22 2.24 -9.99
CA PRO A 231 5.79 2.38 -8.65
C PRO A 231 5.38 3.66 -7.91
N ILE A 232 5.31 4.81 -8.61
CA ILE A 232 4.86 6.08 -8.01
C ILE A 232 3.40 5.99 -7.58
N PHE A 233 2.53 5.41 -8.41
CA PHE A 233 1.13 5.22 -8.09
C PHE A 233 0.96 4.33 -6.86
N LEU A 234 1.62 3.16 -6.81
CA LEU A 234 1.59 2.30 -5.62
C LEU A 234 2.06 3.05 -4.37
N THR A 235 3.20 3.73 -4.45
CA THR A 235 3.77 4.49 -3.34
C THR A 235 2.77 5.54 -2.84
N THR A 236 2.12 6.26 -3.76
CA THR A 236 1.10 7.25 -3.43
C THR A 236 -0.10 6.62 -2.73
N LEU A 237 -0.56 5.46 -3.18
CA LEU A 237 -1.66 4.74 -2.53
C LEU A 237 -1.31 4.33 -1.11
N LEU A 238 -0.14 3.73 -0.91
CA LEU A 238 0.34 3.30 0.39
C LEU A 238 0.53 4.49 1.34
N MET A 239 1.08 5.60 0.85
CA MET A 239 1.35 6.76 1.70
C MET A 239 0.10 7.58 2.01
N PHE A 240 -0.80 7.79 1.05
CA PHE A 240 -1.84 8.82 1.18
C PHE A 240 -3.28 8.30 1.18
N VAL A 241 -3.54 7.12 0.62
CA VAL A 241 -4.92 6.66 0.39
C VAL A 241 -5.31 5.51 1.32
N SER A 242 -4.57 4.41 1.32
CA SER A 242 -5.00 3.15 1.94
C SER A 242 -4.04 2.57 2.98
N GLY A 243 -2.77 3.00 3.01
CA GLY A 243 -1.76 2.45 3.91
C GLY A 243 -1.57 3.28 5.19
N LEU A 244 -0.62 4.20 5.18
CA LEU A 244 -0.13 4.94 6.34
C LEU A 244 -1.22 5.83 6.94
N THR A 245 -1.97 6.57 6.12
CA THR A 245 -3.03 7.48 6.58
C THR A 245 -4.13 6.78 7.36
N LEU A 246 -4.48 5.54 7.00
CA LEU A 246 -5.51 4.77 7.68
C LEU A 246 -5.01 4.08 8.96
N GLN A 247 -3.70 3.83 9.08
CA GLN A 247 -3.13 3.10 10.21
C GLN A 247 -2.52 3.98 11.29
N GLU A 248 -1.87 5.08 10.91
CA GLU A 248 -1.10 5.90 11.85
C GLU A 248 -2.00 6.71 12.77
N ARG A 249 -2.57 7.82 12.28
CA ARG A 249 -3.36 8.72 13.10
C ARG A 249 -4.64 8.05 13.65
N PRO A 250 -5.46 7.34 12.84
CA PRO A 250 -6.66 6.67 13.37
C PRO A 250 -6.32 5.55 14.37
N GLY A 251 -5.23 4.81 14.13
CA GLY A 251 -4.75 3.77 15.04
C GLY A 251 -4.27 4.35 16.38
N ALA A 252 -3.55 5.48 16.34
CA ALA A 252 -3.14 6.23 17.52
C ALA A 252 -4.33 6.77 18.30
N LYS A 253 -5.29 7.41 17.62
CA LYS A 253 -6.52 7.91 18.23
C LYS A 253 -7.27 6.81 18.98
N LYS A 254 -7.52 5.67 18.31
CA LYS A 254 -8.23 4.53 18.91
C LYS A 254 -7.52 3.95 20.14
N ARG A 255 -6.18 4.01 20.20
CA ARG A 255 -5.40 3.55 21.35
C ARG A 255 -5.46 4.55 22.50
N TYR A 256 -5.35 5.84 22.21
CA TYR A 256 -5.48 6.92 23.19
C TYR A 256 -6.85 6.92 23.86
N GLU A 257 -7.93 6.90 23.08
CA GLU A 257 -9.30 7.02 23.59
C GLU A 257 -9.77 5.80 24.40
N LYS A 258 -9.09 4.66 24.25
CA LYS A 258 -9.40 3.42 24.97
C LYS A 258 -8.39 3.11 26.07
N ASP A 259 -7.46 4.03 26.36
CA ASP A 259 -6.35 3.87 27.30
C ASP A 259 -5.56 2.55 27.12
N ASN A 260 -5.35 2.17 25.86
CA ASN A 260 -4.78 0.89 25.47
C ASN A 260 -3.26 1.01 25.24
N HIS A 261 -2.48 1.06 26.32
CA HIS A 261 -1.02 1.22 26.32
C HIS A 261 -0.56 2.46 25.55
N TRP A 262 -1.26 3.58 25.73
CA TRP A 262 -0.98 4.80 25.00
C TRP A 262 0.45 5.31 25.22
N GLU A 263 0.95 5.27 26.46
CA GLU A 263 2.30 5.77 26.77
C GLU A 263 3.39 4.99 26.01
N GLU A 264 3.29 3.66 25.99
CA GLU A 264 4.19 2.79 25.22
C GLU A 264 4.07 3.06 23.72
N TYR A 265 2.85 3.28 23.22
CA TYR A 265 2.61 3.55 21.80
C TYR A 265 3.17 4.90 21.37
N SER A 266 2.95 5.94 22.17
CA SER A 266 3.52 7.26 21.92
C SER A 266 5.05 7.22 21.87
N ARG A 267 5.68 6.50 22.81
CA ARG A 267 7.14 6.27 22.79
C ARG A 267 7.58 5.54 21.53
N TYR A 268 6.84 4.51 21.12
CA TYR A 268 7.10 3.77 19.87
C TYR A 268 7.02 4.66 18.63
N LEU A 269 6.00 5.52 18.51
CA LEU A 269 5.85 6.46 17.39
C LEU A 269 7.02 7.45 17.30
N ASN A 270 7.53 7.93 18.45
CA ASN A 270 8.61 8.92 18.50
C ASN A 270 9.99 8.36 18.18
N ARG A 271 10.25 7.10 18.58
CA ARG A 271 11.56 6.43 18.43
C ARG A 271 11.68 5.61 17.15
N THR A 272 10.60 5.34 16.43
CA THR A 272 10.61 4.42 15.28
C THR A 272 10.28 5.15 13.99
N SER A 273 11.15 5.01 12.99
CA SER A 273 10.92 5.57 11.66
C SER A 273 9.59 5.11 11.08
N ILE A 274 8.89 5.98 10.34
CA ILE A 274 7.58 5.63 9.79
C ILE A 274 7.67 4.61 8.65
N LEU A 275 8.63 4.77 7.74
CA LEU A 275 8.71 3.99 6.50
C LEU A 275 10.12 3.46 6.26
N VAL A 276 11.11 4.33 6.11
CA VAL A 276 12.50 3.92 5.81
C VAL A 276 13.16 3.34 7.07
N PRO A 277 13.62 2.07 7.08
CA PRO A 277 14.24 1.46 8.26
C PRO A 277 15.44 2.26 8.78
N PHE A 278 15.44 2.57 10.07
CA PHE A 278 16.49 3.35 10.71
C PHE A 278 16.67 2.96 12.18
N PRO A 279 17.90 2.99 12.73
CA PRO A 279 18.13 2.65 14.13
C PRO A 279 17.33 3.57 15.09
N PRO A 280 16.51 3.00 15.99
CA PRO A 280 15.61 3.80 16.84
C PRO A 280 16.34 4.79 17.76
N GLN A 281 17.55 4.44 18.25
CA GLN A 281 18.35 5.30 19.11
C GLN A 281 18.83 6.58 18.42
N LEU A 282 18.97 6.52 17.09
CA LEU A 282 19.32 7.68 16.27
C LEU A 282 18.06 8.42 15.84
N TYR A 283 17.02 7.69 15.43
CA TYR A 283 15.76 8.30 14.99
C TYR A 283 15.15 9.19 16.07
N GLU A 284 15.11 8.72 17.31
CA GLU A 284 14.54 9.46 18.43
C GLU A 284 15.15 10.86 18.59
N LYS A 285 16.46 10.97 18.38
CA LYS A 285 17.23 12.22 18.51
C LYS A 285 17.15 13.15 17.30
N LEU A 286 16.57 12.71 16.18
CA LEU A 286 16.50 13.53 14.98
C LEU A 286 15.56 14.72 15.16
N PRO A 287 15.92 15.92 14.65
CA PRO A 287 15.00 17.04 14.59
C PRO A 287 13.81 16.70 13.70
N THR A 288 12.64 17.23 14.07
CA THR A 288 11.36 16.99 13.39
C THR A 288 11.41 17.31 11.89
N ILE A 289 12.23 18.28 11.48
CA ILE A 289 12.43 18.63 10.07
C ILE A 289 12.96 17.42 9.29
N LEU A 290 14.00 16.74 9.80
CA LEU A 290 14.58 15.57 9.13
C LEU A 290 13.62 14.38 9.12
N LYS A 291 12.87 14.18 10.21
CA LYS A 291 11.82 13.14 10.26
C LYS A 291 10.75 13.37 9.18
N ARG A 292 10.33 14.62 9.00
CA ARG A 292 9.31 15.01 8.01
C ARG A 292 9.79 14.94 6.56
N THR A 293 11.06 15.27 6.30
CA THR A 293 11.58 15.35 4.92
C THR A 293 12.22 14.07 4.44
N ILE A 294 13.16 13.50 5.21
CA ILE A 294 13.94 12.31 4.80
C ILE A 294 13.14 11.03 5.03
N PHE A 295 12.46 10.94 6.17
CA PHE A 295 11.72 9.73 6.56
C PHE A 295 10.24 9.78 6.17
N LEU A 296 9.80 10.87 5.53
CA LEU A 296 8.43 11.05 5.06
C LEU A 296 7.38 11.01 6.18
N GLU A 297 7.75 11.43 7.39
CA GLU A 297 6.82 11.52 8.52
C GLU A 297 5.96 12.79 8.43
N PHE A 298 5.08 12.84 7.43
CA PHE A 298 4.22 14.00 7.21
C PHE A 298 3.29 14.29 8.39
N PRO A 299 2.92 15.57 8.64
CA PRO A 299 2.03 15.94 9.73
C PRO A 299 0.69 15.21 9.75
N ILE A 300 0.19 14.78 8.58
CA ILE A 300 -1.06 14.01 8.45
C ILE A 300 -1.03 12.66 9.19
N TYR A 301 0.15 12.09 9.44
CA TYR A 301 0.30 10.84 10.18
C TYR A 301 0.39 11.04 11.70
N VAL A 302 0.84 12.21 12.13
CA VAL A 302 1.08 12.50 13.55
C VAL A 302 -0.26 12.70 14.25
N PHE A 303 -0.45 11.97 15.35
CA PHE A 303 -1.56 12.17 16.27
C PHE A 303 -1.13 13.09 17.41
N ASP A 304 -1.96 14.08 17.68
CA ASP A 304 -1.81 15.04 18.77
C ASP A 304 -3.08 14.93 19.62
N PRO A 305 -3.00 14.42 20.86
CA PRO A 305 -4.15 14.26 21.74
C PRO A 305 -4.97 15.54 21.93
N ALA A 306 -4.31 16.71 22.04
CA ALA A 306 -4.99 17.98 22.28
C ALA A 306 -5.85 18.41 21.07
N LYS A 307 -5.42 18.07 19.85
CA LYS A 307 -6.10 18.48 18.62
C LYS A 307 -7.08 17.43 18.10
N HIS A 308 -6.79 16.16 18.32
CA HIS A 308 -7.43 15.05 17.59
C HIS A 308 -8.23 14.08 18.47
N SER A 309 -8.14 14.15 19.80
CA SER A 309 -8.95 13.31 20.67
C SER A 309 -10.35 13.87 20.87
N ASP A 310 -11.33 12.99 21.06
CA ASP A 310 -12.71 13.38 21.38
C ASP A 310 -12.95 13.43 22.91
N VAL A 311 -12.02 12.91 23.71
CA VAL A 311 -12.12 12.77 25.18
C VAL A 311 -12.18 14.11 25.91
N GLY A 312 -11.61 15.20 25.35
CA GLY A 312 -11.63 16.54 25.96
C GLY A 312 -12.73 17.48 25.44
N LYS A 313 -13.37 17.19 24.31
CA LYS A 313 -14.37 18.09 23.70
C LYS A 313 -15.73 18.08 24.42
N GLY A 314 -16.01 17.02 25.18
CA GLY A 314 -17.24 16.90 25.97
C GLY A 314 -17.26 17.68 27.28
N GLN A 315 -16.10 18.06 27.84
CA GLN A 315 -16.03 18.81 29.09
C GLN A 315 -16.21 20.32 28.91
N HIS A 316 -15.67 20.92 27.84
CA HIS A 316 -15.88 22.35 27.56
C HIS A 316 -17.31 22.72 27.16
N GLY A 317 -18.04 21.85 26.45
CA GLY A 317 -19.45 22.10 26.13
C GLY A 317 -20.41 21.97 27.32
N ALA A 318 -20.03 21.22 28.36
CA ALA A 318 -20.85 21.03 29.55
C ALA A 318 -20.66 22.12 30.62
N GLU A 319 -19.49 22.79 30.64
CA GLU A 319 -19.24 23.93 31.54
C GLU A 319 -19.90 25.22 31.02
N GLU A 320 -19.90 25.47 29.70
CA GLU A 320 -20.62 26.62 29.11
C GLU A 320 -22.15 26.50 29.28
N GLY A 321 -22.70 25.29 29.18
CA GLY A 321 -24.14 25.03 29.41
C GLY A 321 -24.58 25.13 30.88
N ARG A 322 -23.66 24.97 31.84
CA ARG A 322 -23.96 25.11 33.28
C ARG A 322 -23.80 26.53 33.80
N GLN A 323 -22.92 27.34 33.21
CA GLN A 323 -22.81 28.77 33.56
C GLN A 323 -24.01 29.60 33.04
N SER A 324 -24.66 29.16 31.97
CA SER A 324 -25.86 29.84 31.40
C SER A 324 -27.16 29.65 32.21
N HIS A 325 -27.23 28.70 33.16
CA HIS A 325 -28.48 28.37 33.88
C HIS A 325 -28.42 28.58 35.40
N GLY A 326 -27.34 29.17 35.93
CA GLY A 326 -27.14 29.36 37.38
C GLY A 326 -27.44 30.76 37.92
N GLY A 327 -27.84 31.73 37.07
CA GLY A 327 -27.99 33.13 37.46
C GLY A 327 -29.40 33.67 37.24
N ASP A 328 -30.38 33.16 37.99
CA ASP A 328 -31.64 33.89 38.24
C ASP A 328 -32.47 33.15 39.31
N ARG A 329 -32.18 33.45 40.59
CA ARG A 329 -33.10 33.28 41.75
C ARG A 329 -32.42 33.73 43.04
N GLN A 330 -32.52 35.03 43.33
CA GLN A 330 -32.47 35.61 44.68
C GLN A 330 -33.17 36.98 44.58
N SER A 331 -34.42 37.07 45.02
CA SER A 331 -34.83 37.53 46.37
C SER A 331 -35.18 39.01 46.37
N THR A 332 -36.48 39.31 46.31
CA THR A 332 -37.06 40.54 46.85
C THR A 332 -38.42 40.18 47.45
N ASP A 333 -38.42 39.95 48.76
CA ASP A 333 -39.62 39.93 49.59
C ASP A 333 -39.70 41.25 50.36
N GLY A 334 -40.89 41.84 50.38
CA GLY A 334 -41.40 42.62 51.53
C GLY A 334 -41.19 44.13 51.54
N LEU A 335 -42.27 44.89 51.30
CA LEU A 335 -43.05 45.59 52.34
C LEU A 335 -43.74 46.86 51.82
N ALA A 336 -44.93 47.05 52.36
CA ALA A 336 -45.88 48.13 52.09
C ALA A 336 -45.60 49.39 52.94
N GLN A 337 -46.21 50.49 52.47
CA GLN A 337 -46.30 51.86 53.00
C GLN A 337 -45.22 52.83 52.55
#